data_AF-A0A5P2XBB7-F1
#
_entry.id   AF-A0A5P2XBB7-F1
#
_cell.length_a   1.000
_cell.length_b   1.000
_cell.length_c   1.000
_cell.angle_alpha   90.00
_cell.angle_beta   90.00
_cell.angle_gamma   90.00
#
_symmetry.space_group_name_H-M   'P 1'
#
loop_
_entity.id
_entity.type
_entity.pdbx_description
1 polymer ?
#
loop_
_entity_poly.entity_id
_entity_poly.type
_entity_poly.pdbx_seq_one_letter_code
_entity_poly.pdbx_strand_id
1 'polypeptide(L)'
;MSMIQSGKLTMDSSHSTETQGGKTDTFKQVTFPTPFPSGTDVVVQVTVQTFNGPETPGVRLHEVTNKGFKVRFNEIYGGGVTADGKHTTETVGWTAYTV
;
A
#
# COMPACT_ATOMS: atom_id res chain seq x y z
N MET A 1 12.40 21.03 -8.99
CA MET A 1 12.84 19.79 -9.66
C MET A 1 12.01 18.66 -9.09
N SER A 2 11.38 17.84 -9.93
CA SER A 2 10.61 16.68 -9.46
C SER A 2 11.56 15.59 -8.97
N MET A 3 11.34 15.10 -7.75
CA MET A 3 12.05 13.94 -7.22
C MET A 3 11.16 12.70 -7.39
N ILE A 4 11.75 11.57 -7.81
CA ILE A 4 11.05 10.29 -7.96
C ILE A 4 11.83 9.24 -7.17
N GLN A 5 11.11 8.42 -6.41
CA GLN A 5 11.64 7.24 -5.74
C GLN A 5 10.71 6.06 -6.03
N SER A 6 11.27 4.87 -6.15
CA SER A 6 10.49 3.66 -6.41
C SER A 6 11.08 2.47 -5.66
N GLY A 7 10.27 1.43 -5.48
CA GLY A 7 10.72 0.19 -4.88
C GLY A 7 9.69 -0.92 -5.04
N LYS A 8 9.99 -2.06 -4.43
CA LYS A 8 9.09 -3.20 -4.37
C LYS A 8 9.03 -3.77 -2.96
N LEU A 9 7.92 -4.43 -2.67
CA LEU A 9 7.62 -5.11 -1.42
C LEU A 9 7.16 -6.53 -1.74
N THR A 10 7.54 -7.48 -0.90
CA THR A 10 6.84 -8.77 -0.80
C THR A 10 5.76 -8.60 0.26
N MET A 11 4.50 -8.88 -0.10
CA MET A 11 3.35 -8.69 0.77
C MET A 11 2.40 -9.88 0.65
N ASP A 12 1.79 -10.26 1.76
CA ASP A 12 0.70 -11.22 1.85
C ASP A 12 -0.36 -10.67 2.81
N SER A 13 -1.44 -11.43 3.00
CA SER A 13 -2.27 -11.23 4.18
C SER A 13 -2.70 -12.54 4.82
N SER A 14 -2.62 -12.58 6.14
CA SER A 14 -3.10 -13.69 6.97
C SER A 14 -4.25 -13.28 7.90
N HIS A 15 -4.70 -12.03 7.83
CA HIS A 15 -5.71 -11.46 8.73
C HIS A 15 -6.97 -11.03 7.97
N SER A 16 -8.05 -10.78 8.72
CA SER A 16 -9.31 -10.33 8.15
C SER A 16 -9.21 -8.99 7.43
N THR A 17 -10.13 -8.78 6.47
CA THR A 17 -10.27 -7.48 5.81
C THR A 17 -10.65 -6.39 6.81
N GLU A 18 -10.01 -5.21 6.72
CA GLU A 18 -10.33 -4.07 7.56
C GLU A 18 -11.55 -3.37 6.97
N THR A 19 -12.56 -3.18 7.82
CA THR A 19 -13.86 -2.62 7.45
C THR A 19 -14.03 -1.20 8.00
N GLN A 20 -13.20 -0.78 8.95
CA GLN A 20 -13.22 0.55 9.55
C GLN A 20 -12.26 1.50 8.82
N GLY A 21 -12.82 2.59 8.28
CA GLY A 21 -12.02 3.68 7.70
C GLY A 21 -11.09 4.32 8.72
N GLY A 22 -9.83 4.57 8.34
CA GLY A 22 -8.81 5.21 9.20
C GLY A 22 -8.12 4.29 10.21
N LYS A 23 -8.57 3.04 10.39
CA LYS A 23 -7.88 2.07 11.24
C LYS A 23 -6.65 1.52 10.51
N THR A 24 -5.45 1.91 10.96
CA THR A 24 -4.19 1.61 10.27
C THR A 24 -3.24 0.67 11.00
N ASP A 25 -3.67 0.03 12.08
CA ASP A 25 -2.81 -0.79 12.94
C ASP A 25 -2.15 -1.97 12.20
N THR A 26 -2.77 -2.47 11.14
CA THR A 26 -2.24 -3.57 10.31
C THR A 26 -1.54 -3.08 9.03
N PHE A 27 -1.38 -1.77 8.84
CA PHE A 27 -0.65 -1.26 7.68
C PHE A 27 0.85 -1.37 7.91
N LYS A 28 1.57 -1.76 6.87
CA LYS A 28 3.02 -1.74 6.83
C LYS A 28 3.51 -0.31 6.56
N GLN A 29 4.39 0.19 7.41
CA GLN A 29 5.12 1.43 7.15
C GLN A 29 6.20 1.20 6.09
N VAL A 30 6.22 2.05 5.07
CA VAL A 30 7.29 2.15 4.09
C VAL A 30 7.99 3.48 4.29
N THR A 31 9.30 3.44 4.51
CA THR A 31 10.14 4.63 4.64
C THR A 31 10.87 4.85 3.32
N PHE A 32 10.85 6.09 2.82
CA PHE A 32 11.62 6.44 1.64
C PHE A 32 13.12 6.39 1.96
N PRO A 33 13.98 5.83 1.09
CA PRO A 33 15.42 5.81 1.28
C PRO A 33 16.01 7.21 1.53
N THR A 34 15.44 8.22 0.88
CA THR A 34 15.74 9.63 1.14
C THR A 34 14.42 10.38 1.35
N PRO A 35 14.23 11.11 2.47
CA PRO A 35 13.03 11.93 2.62
C PRO A 35 12.93 12.97 1.51
N PHE A 36 11.72 13.20 1.00
CA PHE A 36 11.44 14.34 0.15
C PHE A 36 11.60 15.66 0.92
N PRO A 37 11.91 16.78 0.25
CA PRO A 37 12.06 18.07 0.91
C PRO A 37 10.82 18.43 1.75
N SER A 38 11.03 19.08 2.89
CA SER A 38 9.94 19.52 3.75
C SER A 38 9.00 20.47 2.99
N GLY A 39 7.69 20.32 3.18
CA GLY A 39 6.67 21.14 2.50
C GLY A 39 6.40 20.74 1.05
N THR A 40 6.88 19.59 0.58
CA THR A 40 6.53 19.04 -0.74
C THR A 40 5.28 18.17 -0.67
N ASP A 41 4.43 18.29 -1.68
CA ASP A 41 3.31 17.39 -1.89
C ASP A 41 3.82 16.11 -2.55
N VAL A 42 3.63 14.97 -1.88
CA VAL A 42 4.09 13.66 -2.35
C VAL A 42 2.90 12.82 -2.77
N VAL A 43 2.94 12.30 -4.00
CA VAL A 43 1.99 11.33 -4.51
C VAL A 43 2.65 9.96 -4.50
N VAL A 44 1.89 8.93 -4.10
CA VAL A 44 2.33 7.53 -4.11
C VAL A 44 1.36 6.69 -4.94
N GLN A 45 1.90 5.93 -5.88
CA GLN A 45 1.19 4.92 -6.64
C GLN A 45 1.70 3.54 -6.25
N VAL A 46 0.79 2.61 -6.01
CA VAL A 46 1.11 1.22 -5.67
C VAL A 46 0.36 0.27 -6.59
N THR A 47 1.04 -0.78 -7.03
CA THR A 47 0.52 -1.74 -8.01
C THR A 47 0.97 -3.15 -7.64
N VAL A 48 0.05 -4.12 -7.71
CA VAL A 48 0.38 -5.54 -7.60
C VAL A 48 1.03 -5.99 -8.92
N GLN A 49 2.13 -6.72 -8.84
CA GLN A 49 3.00 -7.05 -9.99
C GLN A 49 2.98 -8.54 -10.36
N THR A 50 2.33 -9.37 -9.55
CA THR A 50 2.24 -10.82 -9.74
C THR A 50 0.80 -11.29 -9.52
N PHE A 51 0.53 -12.53 -9.93
CA PHE A 51 -0.75 -13.21 -9.78
C PHE A 51 -0.47 -14.65 -9.33
N ASN A 52 -0.09 -14.78 -8.07
CA ASN A 52 0.19 -16.05 -7.40
C ASN A 52 -1.07 -16.62 -6.74
N GLY A 53 -2.01 -15.76 -6.31
CA GLY A 53 -3.30 -16.15 -5.74
C GLY A 53 -4.47 -15.88 -6.69
N PRO A 54 -5.54 -16.70 -6.68
CA PRO A 54 -6.68 -16.51 -7.58
C PRO A 54 -7.64 -15.40 -7.14
N GLU A 55 -7.61 -14.99 -5.87
CA GLU A 55 -8.51 -13.98 -5.33
C GLU A 55 -8.06 -12.55 -5.70
N THR A 56 -8.97 -11.58 -5.71
CA THR A 56 -8.60 -10.21 -6.09
C THR A 56 -7.95 -9.46 -4.93
N PRO A 57 -6.67 -9.07 -5.01
CA PRO A 57 -6.04 -8.26 -3.98
C PRO A 57 -6.48 -6.80 -4.10
N GLY A 58 -6.57 -6.16 -2.94
CA GLY A 58 -6.76 -4.74 -2.74
C GLY A 58 -5.57 -4.14 -2.03
N VAL A 59 -5.14 -2.97 -2.50
CA VAL A 59 -4.11 -2.16 -1.85
C VAL A 59 -4.74 -0.88 -1.32
N ARG A 60 -4.46 -0.56 -0.06
CA ARG A 60 -4.85 0.72 0.54
C ARG A 60 -3.61 1.47 0.98
N LEU A 61 -3.66 2.79 0.77
CA LEU A 61 -2.65 3.74 1.21
C LEU A 61 -3.19 4.61 2.34
N HIS A 62 -2.31 4.99 3.25
CA HIS A 62 -2.61 5.98 4.30
C HIS A 62 -1.33 6.75 4.67
N GLU A 63 -1.46 7.88 5.35
CA GLU A 63 -0.33 8.64 5.91
C GLU A 63 0.83 8.86 4.92
N VAL A 64 0.52 9.32 3.71
CA VAL A 64 1.57 9.76 2.79
C VAL A 64 2.18 11.05 3.34
N THR A 65 3.48 11.02 3.58
CA THR A 65 4.27 12.14 4.09
C THR A 65 5.53 12.30 3.24
N ASN A 66 6.34 13.32 3.50
CA ASN A 66 7.64 13.44 2.86
C ASN A 66 8.66 12.35 3.28
N LYS A 67 8.37 11.56 4.31
CA LYS A 67 9.27 10.50 4.83
C LYS A 67 8.87 9.09 4.39
N GLY A 68 7.62 8.90 3.99
CA GLY A 68 7.11 7.58 3.68
C GLY A 68 5.59 7.54 3.62
N PHE A 69 5.05 6.33 3.62
CA PHE A 69 3.63 6.05 3.57
C PHE A 69 3.30 4.74 4.28
N LYS A 70 2.03 4.55 4.62
CA LYS A 70 1.48 3.28 5.09
C LYS A 70 0.79 2.56 3.94
N VAL A 71 1.00 1.25 3.84
CA VAL A 71 0.35 0.39 2.85
C VAL A 71 -0.21 -0.87 3.49
N ARG A 72 -1.41 -1.27 3.06
CA ARG A 72 -2.03 -2.54 3.44
C ARG A 72 -2.39 -3.32 2.19
N PHE A 73 -2.23 -4.63 2.29
CA PHE A 73 -2.53 -5.61 1.24
C PHE A 73 -3.46 -6.66 1.85
N ASN A 74 -4.65 -6.79 1.26
CA ASN A 74 -5.69 -7.75 1.63
C ASN A 74 -6.58 -8.00 0.43
N GLU A 75 -7.42 -9.01 0.47
CA GLU A 75 -8.53 -9.08 -0.47
C GLU A 75 -9.46 -7.86 -0.35
N ILE A 76 -10.21 -7.60 -1.43
CA ILE A 76 -11.09 -6.44 -1.54
C ILE A 76 -12.27 -6.49 -0.55
N TYR A 77 -12.70 -5.30 -0.10
CA TYR A 77 -13.97 -5.08 0.60
C TYR A 77 -14.78 -4.04 -0.16
N GLY A 78 -16.03 -4.38 -0.50
CA GLY A 78 -16.93 -3.50 -1.21
C GLY A 78 -18.40 -3.80 -0.92
N GLY A 79 -19.21 -2.76 -0.70
CA GLY A 79 -20.68 -2.85 -0.66
C GLY A 79 -21.27 -3.83 0.37
N GLY A 80 -20.57 -4.10 1.49
CA GLY A 80 -21.01 -5.08 2.49
C GLY A 80 -20.67 -6.53 2.16
N VAL A 81 -20.03 -6.79 1.01
CA VAL A 81 -19.44 -8.09 0.68
C VAL A 81 -17.96 -8.04 1.06
N THR A 82 -17.57 -8.91 2.00
CA THR A 82 -16.20 -9.08 2.47
C THR A 82 -15.69 -10.44 2.00
N ALA A 83 -14.56 -10.44 1.30
CA ALA A 83 -13.71 -11.61 1.28
C ALA A 83 -13.06 -11.82 2.66
N ASP A 84 -12.50 -13.00 2.92
CA ASP A 84 -11.97 -13.32 4.25
C ASP A 84 -10.72 -12.50 4.59
N GLY A 85 -10.12 -11.85 3.59
CA GLY A 85 -9.03 -10.90 3.70
C GLY A 85 -7.66 -11.53 3.54
N LYS A 86 -7.56 -12.85 3.59
CA LYS A 86 -6.31 -13.58 3.43
C LYS A 86 -5.97 -13.65 1.97
N HIS A 87 -4.70 -13.48 1.67
CA HIS A 87 -4.22 -13.61 0.31
C HIS A 87 -2.78 -14.10 0.34
N THR A 88 -2.43 -14.91 -0.65
CA THR A 88 -1.07 -15.43 -0.77
C THR A 88 -0.07 -14.31 -1.04
N THR A 89 1.21 -14.65 -0.95
CA THR A 89 2.29 -13.69 -1.16
C THR A 89 2.34 -13.20 -2.61
N GLU A 90 2.39 -11.88 -2.80
CA GLU A 90 2.55 -11.19 -4.07
C GLU A 90 3.72 -10.19 -4.02
N THR A 91 4.21 -9.80 -5.20
CA THR A 91 5.09 -8.64 -5.37
C THR A 91 4.24 -7.39 -5.56
N VAL A 92 4.53 -6.35 -4.77
CA VAL A 92 3.86 -5.04 -4.82
C VAL A 92 4.90 -3.97 -5.14
N GLY A 93 4.76 -3.30 -6.28
CA GLY A 93 5.60 -2.19 -6.69
C GLY A 93 5.03 -0.85 -6.21
N TRP A 94 5.90 0.10 -5.88
CA TRP A 94 5.51 1.46 -5.54
C TRP A 94 6.39 2.49 -6.24
N THR A 95 5.78 3.62 -6.60
CA THR A 95 6.47 4.83 -7.08
C THR A 95 5.93 6.03 -6.32
N ALA A 96 6.84 6.88 -5.83
CA ALA A 96 6.54 8.10 -5.12
C ALA A 96 7.21 9.29 -5.82
N TYR A 97 6.50 10.40 -5.95
CA TYR A 97 7.02 11.58 -6.62
C TYR A 97 6.42 12.87 -6.08
N THR A 98 7.17 13.97 -6.20
CA THR A 98 6.68 15.31 -5.87
C THR A 98 5.84 15.88 -7.01
N VAL A 99 4.78 16.60 -6.68
CA VAL A 99 3.96 17.38 -7.63
C VAL A 99 4.09 18.87 -7.43
#